data_AF-R9IJ98-F1
#
_entry.id   AF-R9IJ98-F1
#
_cell.length_a   1.000
_cell.length_b   1.000
_cell.length_c   1.000
_cell.angle_alpha   90.00
_cell.angle_beta   90.00
_cell.angle_gamma   90.00
#
_symmetry.space_group_name_H-M   'P 1'
#
loop_
_entity.id
_entity.type
_entity.pdbx_description
1 polymer ?
#
loop_
_entity_poly.entity_id
_entity_poly.type
_entity_poly.pdbx_seq_one_letter_code
_entity_poly.pdbx_strand_id
1 'polypeptide(L)' 'MSEAKTAVKAEAAPKERVFTLSALRKNSMKLFGVTTSTFDGAMTGQTGPLTVNAAKGMIEKWKKGVAH' A
#
# COMPACT_ATOMS: atom_id res chain seq x y z
N MET A 1 -29.50 13.40 0.41
CA MET A 1 -29.27 12.35 -0.60
C MET A 1 -27.80 11.99 -0.55
N SER A 2 -27.55 10.70 -0.36
CA SER A 2 -26.29 10.07 0.03
C SER A 2 -25.11 10.45 -0.86
N GLU A 3 -23.99 10.77 -0.24
CA GLU A 3 -22.71 11.01 -0.91
C GLU A 3 -22.26 9.73 -1.62
N ALA A 4 -22.47 9.71 -2.94
CA ALA A 4 -21.89 8.72 -3.83
C ALA A 4 -20.36 8.89 -3.81
N LYS A 5 -19.72 8.14 -2.92
CA LYS A 5 -18.27 7.95 -2.87
C LYS A 5 -17.85 7.21 -4.14
N THR A 6 -17.55 8.01 -5.17
CA THR A 6 -17.08 7.57 -6.49
C THR A 6 -15.94 6.58 -6.34
N ALA A 7 -16.27 5.31 -6.55
CA ALA A 7 -15.32 4.24 -6.78
C ALA A 7 -14.73 4.44 -8.17
N VAL A 8 -13.57 5.10 -8.27
CA VAL A 8 -12.76 5.05 -9.48
C VAL A 8 -12.15 3.65 -9.58
N LYS A 9 -12.85 2.81 -10.34
CA LYS A 9 -12.36 1.57 -10.92
C LYS A 9 -11.38 1.94 -12.03
N ALA A 10 -10.09 2.01 -11.71
CA ALA A 10 -9.04 2.20 -12.70
C ALA A 10 -8.62 0.84 -13.27
N GLU A 11 -9.17 0.48 -14.43
CA GLU A 11 -8.62 -0.53 -15.33
C GLU A 11 -7.87 0.20 -16.46
N ALA A 12 -6.53 0.25 -16.37
CA ALA A 12 -5.63 0.60 -17.47
C ALA A 12 -4.23 0.00 -17.24
N ALA A 13 -3.58 -0.40 -18.34
CA ALA A 13 -2.36 -1.20 -18.54
C ALA A 13 -1.11 -0.83 -17.69
N PRO A 14 0.05 -1.56 -17.76
CA PRO A 14 1.09 -1.63 -16.73
C PRO A 14 1.94 -0.35 -16.64
N LYS A 15 1.33 0.74 -16.17
CA LYS A 15 2.00 1.86 -15.53
C LYS A 15 1.78 1.67 -14.05
N GLU A 16 2.85 1.74 -13.27
CA GLU A 16 2.82 1.56 -11.82
C GLU A 16 1.61 2.28 -11.20
N ARG A 17 0.57 1.50 -10.90
CA ARG A 17 -0.66 2.05 -10.34
C ARG A 17 -0.33 2.51 -8.94
N VAL A 18 -0.52 3.81 -8.71
CA VAL A 18 -0.43 4.39 -7.37
C VAL A 18 -1.72 4.00 -6.64
N PHE A 19 -1.57 3.37 -5.48
CA PHE A 19 -2.69 2.94 -4.66
C PHE A 19 -2.70 3.72 -3.35
N THR A 20 -3.89 3.92 -2.81
CA THR A 20 -4.02 4.43 -1.45
C THR A 20 -3.52 3.40 -0.45
N LEU A 21 -3.00 3.87 0.69
CA LEU A 21 -2.56 3.02 1.80
C LEU A 21 -3.66 2.05 2.24
N SER A 22 -4.92 2.49 2.26
CA SER A 22 -6.06 1.62 2.58
C SER A 22 -6.22 0.45 1.60
N ALA A 23 -6.03 0.68 0.29
CA ALA A 23 -6.12 -0.39 -0.71
C ALA A 23 -4.95 -1.37 -0.60
N LEU A 24 -3.75 -0.85 -0.38
CA LEU A 24 -2.54 -1.65 -0.16
C LEU A 24 -2.60 -2.44 1.15
N ARG A 25 -3.09 -1.83 2.24
CA ARG A 25 -3.29 -2.44 3.56
C ARG A 25 -4.28 -3.60 3.49
N LYS A 26 -5.42 -3.43 2.81
CA LYS A 26 -6.41 -4.50 2.61
C LYS A 26 -5.85 -5.70 1.85
N ASN A 27 -4.93 -5.46 0.93
CA ASN A 27 -4.30 -6.50 0.11
C ASN A 27 -2.87 -6.84 0.56
N SER A 28 -2.44 -6.39 1.74
CA SER A 28 -1.04 -6.45 2.16
C SER A 28 -0.51 -7.88 2.25
N MET A 29 -1.35 -8.81 2.73
CA MET A 29 -1.01 -10.22 2.79
C MET A 29 -0.88 -10.87 1.40
N LYS A 30 -1.72 -10.48 0.43
CA LYS A 30 -1.68 -11.02 -0.95
C LYS A 30 -0.58 -10.39 -1.80
N LEU A 31 -0.32 -9.09 -1.64
CA LEU A 31 0.64 -8.34 -2.45
C LEU A 31 2.07 -8.45 -1.93
N PHE A 32 2.24 -8.47 -0.60
CA PHE A 32 3.55 -8.37 0.05
C PHE A 32 3.86 -9.57 0.95
N GLY A 33 2.89 -10.46 1.22
CA GLY A 33 3.08 -11.57 2.14
C GLY A 33 3.28 -11.14 3.60
N VAL A 34 2.84 -9.92 3.95
CA VAL A 34 2.97 -9.39 5.31
C VAL A 34 1.60 -9.14 5.93
N THR A 35 1.54 -9.17 7.26
CA THR A 35 0.33 -8.82 7.98
C THR A 35 0.08 -7.32 7.93
N THR A 36 -1.16 -6.92 8.20
CA THR A 36 -1.54 -5.51 8.32
C THR A 36 -0.72 -4.78 9.36
N SER A 37 -0.36 -5.42 10.49
CA SER A 37 0.50 -4.81 11.52
C SER A 37 1.92 -4.52 11.02
N THR A 38 2.54 -5.43 10.26
CA THR A 38 3.85 -5.18 9.65
C THR A 38 3.78 -4.08 8.59
N PHE A 39 2.70 -4.06 7.80
CA PHE A 39 2.45 -3.01 6.83
C PHE A 39 2.29 -1.63 7.51
N ASP A 40 1.53 -1.56 8.60
CA ASP A 40 1.32 -0.33 9.39
C ASP A 40 2.64 0.18 9.99
N GLY A 41 3.47 -0.73 10.51
CA GLY A 41 4.82 -0.39 10.99
C GLY A 41 5.71 0.12 9.87
N ALA A 42 5.79 -0.61 8.75
CA ALA A 42 6.61 -0.21 7.60
C ALA A 42 6.14 1.08 6.91
N MET A 43 4.86 1.43 7.04
CA MET A 43 4.26 2.65 6.50
C MET A 43 3.97 3.70 7.57
N THR A 44 4.54 3.55 8.76
CA THR A 44 4.49 4.58 9.79
C THR A 44 5.08 5.88 9.23
N GLY A 45 4.28 6.96 9.25
CA GLY A 45 4.66 8.25 8.68
C GLY A 45 4.36 8.43 7.18
N GLN A 46 3.95 7.38 6.47
CA GLN A 46 3.38 7.52 5.12
C GLN A 46 1.90 7.88 5.21
N THR A 47 1.54 9.02 4.62
CA THR A 47 0.15 9.48 4.47
C THR A 47 -0.28 9.59 3.00
N GLY A 48 0.68 9.44 2.07
CA GLY A 48 0.46 9.58 0.65
C GLY A 48 0.13 8.27 -0.06
N PRO A 49 -0.54 8.35 -1.23
CA PRO A 49 -0.69 7.19 -2.11
C PRO A 49 0.66 6.83 -2.72
N LEU A 50 0.94 5.53 -2.84
CA LEU A 50 2.22 5.02 -3.32
C LEU A 50 2.04 3.77 -4.19
N THR A 51 3.04 3.43 -4.99
CA THR A 51 2.98 2.28 -5.90
C THR A 51 3.22 0.98 -5.14
N VAL A 52 2.70 -0.15 -5.64
CA VAL A 52 2.96 -1.48 -5.05
C VAL A 52 4.47 -1.74 -4.94
N ASN A 53 5.26 -1.28 -5.92
CA ASN A 53 6.69 -1.50 -5.93
C ASN A 53 7.40 -0.69 -4.82
N ALA A 54 7.03 0.58 -4.66
CA ALA A 54 7.52 1.43 -3.58
C ALA A 54 7.13 0.87 -2.20
N ALA A 55 5.88 0.42 -2.05
CA ALA A 55 5.38 -0.23 -0.84
C ALA A 55 6.24 -1.43 -0.47
N LYS A 56 6.46 -2.31 -1.46
CA LYS A 56 7.23 -3.54 -1.29
C LYS A 56 8.66 -3.24 -0.87
N GLY A 57 9.29 -2.23 -1.48
CA GLY A 57 10.62 -1.77 -1.09
C GLY A 57 10.71 -1.28 0.36
N MET A 58 9.73 -0.50 0.83
CA MET A 58 9.66 -0.06 2.24
C MET A 58 9.45 -1.24 3.18
N ILE A 59 8.50 -2.13 2.85
CA ILE A 59 8.19 -3.32 3.66
C ILE A 59 9.39 -4.26 3.72
N GLU A 60 10.11 -4.48 2.62
CA GLU A 60 11.32 -5.29 2.60
C GLU A 60 12.46 -4.66 3.41
N LYS A 61 12.65 -3.34 3.33
CA LYS A 61 13.62 -2.63 4.18
C LYS A 61 13.28 -2.76 5.66
N TRP A 62 12.01 -2.58 6.01
CA TRP A 62 11.49 -2.75 7.36
C TRP A 62 11.69 -4.18 7.87
N LYS A 63 11.33 -5.18 7.07
CA LYS A 63 11.45 -6.61 7.40
C LYS A 63 12.91 -7.05 7.54
N LYS A 64 13.83 -6.45 6.79
CA LYS A 64 15.28 -6.70 6.92
C LYS A 64 15.88 -6.11 8.19
N GLY A 65 15.12 -5.37 9.00
CA GLY A 65 15.62 -4.82 10.25
C GLY A 65 16.69 -3.73 10.05
N VAL A 66 16.69 -3.06 8.88
CA VAL A 66 17.39 -1.78 8.72
C VAL A 66 16.56 -0.74 9.46
N ALA A 67 16.51 -0.89 10.78
CA ALA A 67 16.08 0.13 11.71
C ALA A 67 17.11 1.24 11.62
N HIS A 68 16.65 2.46 11.35
CA HIS A 68 17.46 3.65 11.53
C HIS A 68 17.58 3.95 13.04
#